data_AF-A0A946JR78-F1
#
_entry.id   AF-A0A946JR78-F1
#
_cell.length_a   1.000
_cell.length_b   1.000
_cell.length_c   1.000
_cell.angle_alpha   90.00
_cell.angle_beta   90.00
_cell.angle_gamma   90.00
#
_symmetry.space_group_name_H-M   'P 1'
#
loop_
_entity.id
_entity.type
_entity.pdbx_description
1 polymer ?
#
loop_
_entity_poly.entity_id
_entity_poly.type
_entity_poly.pdbx_seq_one_letter_code
_entity_poly.pdbx_strand_id
1 'polypeptide(L)'
;MNKTHDLFLNGQLKITQPSDGYRAATDPVFLAASISAKNGQSILDIGSGVGVASLCLGARIQGLSLHGIELQQEYTFMAEANAIENNINFKVLNADLNNLPSTFRQKSFDHVMTNPPFFIPSTLS
;
A
#
# COMPACT_ATOMS: atom_id res chain seq x y z
N MET A 1 -7.15 4.54 17.48
CA MET A 1 -6.55 5.60 16.65
C MET A 1 -7.67 6.41 16.01
N ASN A 2 -7.61 7.75 16.07
CA ASN A 2 -8.52 8.59 15.29
C ASN A 2 -8.19 8.44 13.79
N LYS A 3 -9.21 8.51 12.95
CA LYS A 3 -9.09 8.27 11.50
C LYS A 3 -9.71 9.42 10.73
N THR A 4 -9.17 9.65 9.54
CA THR A 4 -9.64 10.63 8.56
C THR A 4 -9.98 9.93 7.25
N HIS A 5 -10.87 10.53 6.46
CA HIS A 5 -11.25 10.04 5.15
C HIS A 5 -10.75 11.01 4.09
N ASP A 6 -9.78 10.58 3.31
CA ASP A 6 -9.14 11.38 2.28
C ASP A 6 -9.55 10.89 0.89
N LEU A 7 -9.67 11.83 -0.05
CA LEU A 7 -9.98 11.54 -1.44
C LEU A 7 -8.71 11.62 -2.29
N PHE A 8 -8.44 10.56 -3.04
CA PHE A 8 -7.33 10.49 -4.00
C PHE A 8 -7.87 10.41 -5.43
N LEU A 9 -7.04 10.79 -6.40
CA LEU A 9 -7.35 10.69 -7.82
C LEU A 9 -8.69 11.36 -8.19
N ASN A 10 -8.89 12.59 -7.71
CA ASN A 10 -10.13 13.35 -7.89
C ASN A 10 -11.39 12.62 -7.37
N GLY A 11 -11.26 11.91 -6.25
CA GLY A 11 -12.36 11.20 -5.60
C GLY A 11 -12.64 9.80 -6.14
N GLN A 12 -11.83 9.30 -7.09
CA GLN A 12 -11.93 7.90 -7.53
C GLN A 12 -11.55 6.92 -6.41
N LEU A 13 -10.70 7.36 -5.48
CA LEU A 13 -10.31 6.57 -4.32
C LEU A 13 -10.72 7.27 -3.03
N LYS A 14 -11.35 6.52 -2.14
CA LYS A 14 -11.67 6.90 -0.76
C LYS A 14 -10.75 6.14 0.18
N ILE A 15 -9.94 6.85 0.95
CA ILE A 15 -8.93 6.24 1.80
C ILE A 15 -9.19 6.65 3.24
N THR A 16 -9.41 5.65 4.08
CA THR A 16 -9.38 5.81 5.53
C THR A 16 -7.95 5.64 6.01
N GLN A 17 -7.40 6.66 6.67
CA GLN A 17 -6.07 6.62 7.25
C GLN A 17 -6.01 7.32 8.61
N PRO A 18 -5.00 7.02 9.44
CA PRO A 18 -4.82 7.70 10.73
C PRO A 18 -4.84 9.23 10.63
N SER A 19 -5.39 9.88 11.65
CA SER A 19 -5.31 11.35 11.79
C SER A 19 -3.89 11.82 12.12
N ASP A 20 -3.13 10.99 12.82
CA ASP A 20 -1.80 11.29 13.35
C ASP A 20 -0.80 10.19 12.95
N GLY A 21 0.47 10.54 12.85
CA GLY A 21 1.53 9.65 12.35
C GLY A 21 1.76 9.78 10.84
N TYR A 22 2.34 8.76 10.22
CA TYR A 22 2.58 8.77 8.77
C TYR A 22 1.25 8.79 8.02
N ARG A 23 1.11 9.75 7.10
CA ARG A 23 -0.07 9.93 6.24
C ARG A 23 0.37 9.93 4.80
N ALA A 24 -0.32 9.11 4.00
CA ALA A 24 -0.13 9.11 2.57
C ALA A 24 -0.58 10.45 1.99
N ALA A 25 0.28 11.05 1.18
CA ALA A 25 0.01 12.27 0.43
C ALA A 25 0.36 12.02 -1.04
N THR A 26 1.23 12.83 -1.64
CA THR A 26 1.48 12.77 -3.07
C THR A 26 2.43 11.64 -3.48
N ASP A 27 3.40 11.29 -2.64
CA ASP A 27 4.46 10.33 -3.00
C ASP A 27 3.93 8.94 -3.41
N PRO A 28 2.96 8.32 -2.69
CA PRO A 28 2.37 7.06 -3.12
C PRO A 28 1.66 7.14 -4.49
N VAL A 29 1.10 8.30 -4.84
CA VAL A 29 0.46 8.52 -6.14
C VAL A 29 1.49 8.55 -7.25
N PHE A 30 2.61 9.25 -7.04
CA PHE A 30 3.71 9.28 -7.99
C PHE A 30 4.43 7.94 -8.13
N LEU A 31 4.64 7.22 -7.02
CA LEU A 31 5.15 5.87 -7.05
C LEU A 31 4.25 4.99 -7.92
N ALA A 32 2.94 4.99 -7.64
CA ALA A 32 1.98 4.23 -8.43
C ALA A 32 2.02 4.61 -9.92
N ALA A 33 2.18 5.88 -10.27
CA ALA A 33 2.27 6.34 -11.67
C ALA A 33 3.54 5.87 -12.39
N SER A 34 4.65 5.72 -11.66
CA SER A 34 5.94 5.29 -12.24
C SER A 34 5.98 3.82 -12.65
N ILE A 35 5.11 2.98 -12.08
CA ILE A 35 5.10 1.53 -12.34
C ILE A 35 4.49 1.23 -13.71
N SER A 36 5.26 0.61 -14.59
CA SER A 36 4.83 0.21 -15.94
C SER A 36 4.19 -1.19 -15.96
N ALA A 37 3.26 -1.43 -15.03
CA ALA A 37 2.55 -2.70 -14.93
C ALA A 37 1.58 -2.91 -16.10
N LYS A 38 1.22 -4.16 -16.35
CA LYS A 38 0.25 -4.59 -17.36
C LYS A 38 -0.84 -5.42 -16.70
N ASN A 39 -2.02 -5.46 -17.31
CA ASN A 39 -3.11 -6.32 -16.87
C ASN A 39 -2.62 -7.78 -16.70
N GLY A 40 -3.03 -8.43 -15.62
CA GLY A 40 -2.65 -9.80 -15.27
C GLY A 40 -1.33 -9.90 -14.50
N GLN A 41 -0.56 -8.82 -14.35
CA GLN A 41 0.68 -8.83 -13.59
C GLN A 41 0.45 -8.76 -12.08
N SER A 42 1.44 -9.27 -11.36
CA SER A 42 1.50 -9.35 -9.90
C SER A 42 2.43 -8.30 -9.31
N ILE A 43 1.98 -7.62 -8.26
CA ILE A 43 2.70 -6.51 -7.64
C ILE A 43 2.87 -6.79 -6.14
N LEU A 44 4.06 -6.52 -5.62
CA LEU A 44 4.34 -6.49 -4.18
C LEU A 44 4.63 -5.06 -3.72
N ASP A 45 3.87 -4.58 -2.73
CA ASP A 45 4.05 -3.30 -2.05
C ASP A 45 4.63 -3.53 -0.65
N ILE A 46 5.88 -3.15 -0.44
CA ILE A 46 6.61 -3.37 0.81
C ILE A 46 6.48 -2.14 1.71
N GLY A 47 6.00 -2.36 2.93
CA GLY A 47 5.65 -1.26 3.84
C GLY A 47 4.40 -0.54 3.33
N SER A 48 3.38 -1.31 2.97
CA SER A 48 2.23 -0.81 2.21
C SER A 48 1.37 0.21 2.97
N GLY A 49 1.55 0.34 4.29
CA GLY A 49 0.76 1.22 5.14
C GLY A 49 -0.73 0.94 4.95
N VAL A 50 -1.52 1.98 4.70
CA VAL A 50 -2.97 1.88 4.43
C VAL A 50 -3.30 1.59 2.95
N GLY A 51 -2.30 1.24 2.14
CA GLY A 51 -2.45 0.72 0.78
C GLY A 51 -2.48 1.75 -0.34
N VAL A 52 -2.23 3.04 -0.10
CA VAL A 52 -2.48 4.10 -1.10
C VAL A 52 -1.75 3.89 -2.43
N ALA A 53 -0.47 3.47 -2.41
CA ALA A 53 0.27 3.21 -3.65
C ALA A 53 -0.37 2.05 -4.46
N SER A 54 -0.63 0.92 -3.79
CA SER A 54 -1.31 -0.24 -4.36
C SER A 54 -2.70 0.09 -4.92
N LEU A 55 -3.49 0.86 -4.17
CA LEU A 55 -4.85 1.24 -4.59
C LEU A 55 -4.82 2.24 -5.75
N CYS A 56 -3.89 3.20 -5.76
CA CYS A 56 -3.68 4.09 -6.91
C CYS A 56 -3.30 3.29 -8.17
N LEU A 57 -2.42 2.28 -8.02
CA LEU A 57 -2.01 1.43 -9.13
C LEU A 57 -3.18 0.57 -9.64
N GLY A 58 -3.97 -0.02 -8.73
CA GLY A 58 -5.14 -0.83 -9.07
C GLY A 58 -6.29 -0.03 -9.70
N ALA A 59 -6.46 1.24 -9.32
CA ALA A 59 -7.40 2.15 -9.98
C ALA A 59 -6.97 2.48 -11.42
N ARG A 60 -5.65 2.66 -11.64
CA ARG A 60 -5.09 2.99 -12.96
C ARG A 60 -5.06 1.79 -13.92
N ILE A 61 -4.79 0.58 -13.40
CA ILE A 61 -4.63 -0.64 -14.19
C ILE A 61 -5.48 -1.75 -13.56
N GLN A 62 -6.56 -2.10 -14.23
CA GLN A 62 -7.42 -3.21 -13.80
C GLN A 62 -6.76 -4.57 -14.06
N GLY A 63 -7.18 -5.58 -13.30
CA GLY A 63 -6.71 -6.96 -13.46
C GLY A 63 -5.35 -7.26 -12.84
N LEU A 64 -4.82 -6.35 -12.01
CA LEU A 64 -3.60 -6.60 -11.25
C LEU A 64 -3.85 -7.52 -10.05
N SER A 65 -2.83 -8.31 -9.71
CA SER A 65 -2.79 -9.12 -8.49
C SER A 65 -1.92 -8.41 -7.45
N LEU A 66 -2.55 -7.57 -6.62
CA LEU A 66 -1.86 -6.71 -5.68
C LEU A 66 -1.64 -7.42 -4.33
N HIS A 67 -0.41 -7.38 -3.83
CA HIS A 67 -0.02 -7.92 -2.54
C HIS A 67 0.76 -6.87 -1.75
N GLY A 68 0.51 -6.80 -0.44
CA GLY A 68 1.21 -5.90 0.48
C GLY A 68 1.92 -6.69 1.58
N ILE A 69 3.03 -6.15 2.08
CA ILE A 69 3.58 -6.51 3.39
C ILE A 69 3.53 -5.26 4.26
N GLU A 70 3.01 -5.41 5.47
CA GLU A 70 2.96 -4.32 6.45
C GLU A 70 3.19 -4.87 7.86
N LEU A 71 4.03 -4.19 8.63
CA LEU A 71 4.44 -4.60 9.98
C LEU A 71 3.33 -4.33 11.00
N GLN A 72 2.61 -3.22 10.85
CA GLN A 72 1.59 -2.79 11.80
C GLN A 72 0.23 -3.38 11.45
N GLN A 73 -0.30 -4.24 12.33
CA GLN A 73 -1.58 -4.94 12.11
C GLN A 73 -2.77 -3.99 11.88
N GLU A 74 -2.80 -2.85 12.57
CA GLU A 74 -3.87 -1.87 12.36
C GLU A 74 -3.86 -1.30 10.94
N TYR A 75 -2.68 -1.09 10.36
CA TYR A 75 -2.52 -0.62 8.99
C TYR A 75 -2.93 -1.68 7.98
N THR A 76 -2.66 -2.97 8.25
CA THR A 76 -3.10 -4.06 7.36
C THR A 76 -4.63 -4.11 7.28
N PHE A 77 -5.32 -3.98 8.41
CA PHE A 77 -6.78 -3.93 8.45
C PHE A 77 -7.34 -2.70 7.71
N MET A 78 -6.70 -1.54 7.87
CA MET A 78 -7.11 -0.33 7.13
C MET A 78 -6.87 -0.47 5.62
N ALA A 79 -5.76 -1.05 5.22
CA ALA A 79 -5.44 -1.31 3.81
C ALA A 79 -6.46 -2.24 3.15
N GLU A 80 -6.82 -3.34 3.81
CA GLU A 80 -7.85 -4.26 3.32
C GLU A 80 -9.24 -3.62 3.30
N ALA A 81 -9.60 -2.84 4.31
CA ALA A 81 -10.85 -2.10 4.34
C ALA A 81 -10.93 -1.06 3.20
N ASN A 82 -9.85 -0.31 2.96
CA ASN A 82 -9.75 0.63 1.84
C ASN A 82 -9.84 -0.11 0.50
N ALA A 83 -9.23 -1.28 0.37
CA ALA A 83 -9.33 -2.09 -0.83
C ALA A 83 -10.77 -2.51 -1.14
N ILE A 84 -11.49 -2.98 -0.11
CA ILE A 84 -12.92 -3.33 -0.20
C ILE A 84 -13.75 -2.10 -0.58
N GLU A 85 -13.56 -0.95 0.08
CA GLU A 85 -14.29 0.29 -0.19
C GLU A 85 -14.12 0.76 -1.64
N ASN A 86 -12.94 0.55 -2.22
CA ASN A 86 -12.63 0.95 -3.59
C ASN A 86 -12.81 -0.16 -4.64
N ASN A 87 -13.33 -1.33 -4.24
CA ASN A 87 -13.50 -2.50 -5.12
C ASN A 87 -12.20 -2.96 -5.83
N ILE A 88 -11.08 -2.89 -5.11
CA ILE A 88 -9.76 -3.29 -5.62
C ILE A 88 -9.32 -4.55 -4.88
N ASN A 89 -8.87 -5.56 -5.63
CA ASN A 89 -8.33 -6.79 -5.05
C ASN A 89 -6.90 -6.56 -4.54
N PHE A 90 -6.76 -6.31 -3.24
CA PHE A 90 -5.49 -6.13 -2.57
C PHE A 90 -5.43 -6.99 -1.31
N LYS A 91 -4.37 -7.79 -1.17
CA LYS A 91 -4.16 -8.68 -0.02
C LYS A 91 -2.93 -8.26 0.75
N VAL A 92 -3.07 -8.01 2.05
CA VAL A 92 -1.95 -7.52 2.87
C VAL A 92 -1.55 -8.58 3.87
N LEU A 93 -0.27 -8.97 3.84
CA LEU A 93 0.31 -9.83 4.86
C LEU A 93 0.83 -8.96 6.00
N ASN A 94 0.30 -9.17 7.21
CA ASN A 94 0.91 -8.61 8.40
C ASN A 94 2.18 -9.42 8.75
N ALA A 95 3.35 -8.86 8.47
CA ALA A 95 4.62 -9.53 8.73
C ALA A 95 5.80 -8.56 8.82
N ASP A 96 6.83 -8.99 9.54
CA ASP A 96 8.17 -8.40 9.46
C ASP A 96 8.89 -8.91 8.22
N LEU A 97 9.45 -7.99 7.43
CA LEU A 97 10.27 -8.30 6.24
C LEU A 97 11.47 -9.17 6.58
N ASN A 98 12.06 -8.99 7.77
CA ASN A 98 13.18 -9.80 8.23
C ASN A 98 12.76 -11.23 8.60
N ASN A 99 11.46 -11.48 8.80
CA ASN A 99 10.92 -12.76 9.22
C ASN A 99 9.68 -13.18 8.42
N LEU A 100 9.75 -13.07 7.09
CA LEU A 100 8.64 -13.49 6.22
C LEU A 100 8.43 -15.01 6.26
N PRO A 101 7.17 -15.50 6.19
CA PRO A 101 6.87 -16.91 6.01
C PRO A 101 7.55 -17.48 4.75
N SER A 102 8.09 -18.69 4.84
CA SER A 102 8.79 -19.36 3.72
C SER A 102 7.93 -19.48 2.47
N THR A 103 6.63 -19.72 2.64
CA THR A 103 5.63 -19.79 1.57
C THR A 103 5.47 -18.46 0.83
N PHE A 104 5.69 -17.32 1.50
CA PHE A 104 5.66 -16.02 0.87
C PHE A 104 6.99 -15.69 0.18
N ARG A 105 8.13 -16.06 0.78
CA ARG A 105 9.47 -15.83 0.20
C ARG A 105 9.67 -16.53 -1.15
N GLN A 106 8.97 -17.63 -1.38
CA GLN A 106 9.04 -18.37 -2.65
C GLN A 106 8.16 -17.77 -3.76
N LYS A 107 7.30 -16.80 -3.44
CA LYS A 107 6.50 -16.10 -4.44
C LYS A 107 7.38 -15.16 -5.26
N SER A 108 7.11 -15.09 -6.55
CA SER A 108 7.68 -14.09 -7.46
C SER A 108 6.61 -13.06 -7.83
N PHE A 109 7.05 -11.85 -8.12
CA PHE A 109 6.19 -10.74 -8.54
C PHE A 109 6.78 -10.09 -9.78
N ASP A 110 5.91 -9.61 -10.67
CA ASP A 110 6.34 -8.87 -11.87
C ASP A 110 6.94 -7.51 -11.49
N HIS A 111 6.42 -6.88 -10.43
CA HIS A 111 6.93 -5.63 -9.89
C HIS A 111 7.00 -5.69 -8.37
N VAL A 112 8.02 -5.06 -7.80
CA VAL A 112 8.12 -4.77 -6.37
C VAL A 112 8.25 -3.26 -6.22
N MET A 113 7.45 -2.67 -5.34
CA MET A 113 7.48 -1.25 -5.03
C MET A 113 7.50 -1.03 -3.52
N THR A 114 8.01 0.12 -3.11
CA THR A 114 8.04 0.53 -1.71
C THR A 114 8.13 2.05 -1.62
N ASN A 115 7.45 2.63 -0.65
CA ASN A 115 7.64 4.03 -0.26
C ASN A 115 7.98 4.08 1.23
N PRO A 116 9.24 3.82 1.61
CA PRO A 116 9.60 3.80 3.01
C PRO A 116 9.44 5.20 3.62
N PRO A 117 9.07 5.31 4.90
CA PRO A 117 9.02 6.60 5.58
C PRO A 117 10.39 7.32 5.49
N PHE A 118 10.35 8.62 5.19
CA PHE A 118 11.54 9.47 5.25
C PHE A 118 11.93 9.71 6.70
N PHE A 119 12.86 8.91 7.22
CA PHE A 119 13.49 9.20 8.51
C PHE A 119 14.68 10.13 8.28
N ILE A 120 14.56 11.37 8.76
CA ILE A 120 15.73 12.23 8.97
C ILE A 120 16.28 11.84 10.35
N PRO A 121 17.52 11.33 10.46
CA PRO A 121 18.08 10.86 11.73
C PRO A 121 18.21 11.93 12.84
N SER A 122 17.93 13.20 12.56
CA SER A 122 18.15 14.34 13.46
C SER A 122 16.90 14.98 14.06
N THR A 123 15.72 14.34 13.99
CA THR A 123 14.48 14.86 14.59
C THR A 123 13.91 14.00 15.71
N LEU A 124 14.69 13.07 16.26
CA LEU A 124 14.39 12.49 17.57
C LEU A 124 14.84 13.50 18.64
N SER A 125 13.94 14.43 18.98
CA SER A 125 14.03 15.23 20.21
C SER A 125 13.46 14.45 21.38
#